data_AF-A0A7S3ZKK6-F1
#
_entry.id   AF-A0A7S3ZKK6-F1
#
_cell.length_a   1.000
_cell.length_b   1.000
_cell.length_c   1.000
_cell.angle_alpha   90.00
_cell.angle_beta   90.00
_cell.angle_gamma   90.00
#
_symmetry.space_group_name_H-M   'P 1'
#
loop_
_entity.id
_entity.type
_entity.pdbx_description
1 polymer ?
#
loop_
_entity_poly.entity_id
_entity_poly.type
_entity_poly.pdbx_seq_one_letter_code
_entity_poly.pdbx_strand_id
1 'polypeptide(L)'
;DALRDARRDEARFVEAARACYDVGVPRSRWRWAYRCWMTRCIFVRGLGPGGAPAWAFVPVVDMTNCRWAPGAPRSRAAFDGGAAAMRTPTPVAADAEVVENYGWTNFDYFVAHGFVLPPPFDDDAVVARPVG
;
A
#
# COMPACT_ATOMS: atom_id res chain seq x y z
N ASP A 1 11.89 -9.46 4.73
CA ASP A 1 10.99 -10.40 4.06
C ASP A 1 9.79 -9.78 3.37
N ALA A 2 8.88 -9.01 4.00
CA ALA A 2 7.77 -8.37 3.25
C ALA A 2 8.21 -7.33 2.18
N LEU A 3 9.24 -6.52 2.46
CA LEU A 3 9.82 -5.56 1.51
C LEU A 3 10.47 -6.24 0.28
N ARG A 4 10.96 -7.46 0.45
CA ARG A 4 11.62 -8.22 -0.63
C ARG A 4 10.58 -8.79 -1.60
N ASP A 5 9.44 -9.22 -1.07
CA ASP A 5 8.29 -9.67 -1.85
C ASP A 5 7.60 -8.50 -2.55
N ALA A 6 7.43 -7.35 -1.87
CA ALA A 6 6.90 -6.13 -2.49
C ALA A 6 7.74 -5.65 -3.69
N ARG A 7 9.08 -5.66 -3.57
CA ARG A 7 10.00 -5.35 -4.68
C ARG A 7 9.94 -6.37 -5.82
N ARG A 8 9.63 -7.64 -5.51
CA ARG A 8 9.47 -8.69 -6.52
C ARG A 8 8.15 -8.52 -7.29
N ASP A 9 7.09 -8.12 -6.60
CA ASP A 9 5.80 -7.80 -7.21
C ASP A 9 5.87 -6.49 -8.02
N GLU A 10 6.64 -5.50 -7.56
CA GLU A 10 6.98 -4.30 -8.34
C GLU A 10 7.72 -4.69 -9.64
N ALA A 11 8.74 -5.56 -9.57
CA ALA A 11 9.46 -6.01 -10.76
C ALA A 11 8.53 -6.71 -11.77
N ARG A 12 7.62 -7.56 -11.29
CA ARG A 12 6.60 -8.22 -12.14
C ARG A 12 5.62 -7.23 -12.73
N PHE A 13 5.19 -6.23 -11.96
CA PHE A 13 4.34 -5.16 -12.46
C PHE A 13 5.08 -4.35 -13.54
N VAL A 14 6.34 -4.00 -13.33
CA VAL A 14 7.21 -3.29 -14.28
C VAL A 14 7.48 -4.11 -15.55
N GLU A 15 7.52 -5.44 -15.45
CA GLU A 15 7.65 -6.34 -16.60
C GLU A 15 6.34 -6.43 -17.40
N ALA A 16 5.20 -6.64 -16.73
CA ALA A 16 3.87 -6.60 -17.36
C ALA A 16 3.60 -5.24 -18.02
N ALA A 17 4.06 -4.17 -17.37
CA ALA A 17 4.07 -2.81 -17.87
C ALA A 17 4.91 -2.62 -19.14
N ARG A 18 6.10 -3.25 -19.21
CA ARG A 18 6.95 -3.23 -20.40
C ARG A 18 6.23 -3.84 -21.60
N ALA A 19 5.55 -4.97 -21.39
CA ALA A 19 4.72 -5.59 -22.42
C ALA A 19 3.55 -4.71 -22.90
N CYS A 20 3.05 -3.77 -22.08
CA CYS A 20 2.03 -2.81 -22.50
C CYS A 20 2.56 -1.71 -23.44
N TYR A 21 3.86 -1.39 -23.43
CA TYR A 21 4.44 -0.44 -24.38
C TYR A 21 4.47 -1.02 -25.80
N ASP A 22 4.67 -2.33 -25.91
CA ASP A 22 4.73 -3.05 -27.19
C ASP A 22 3.37 -3.07 -27.93
N VAL A 23 2.27 -2.74 -27.24
CA VAL A 23 0.91 -2.67 -27.81
C VAL A 23 0.39 -1.23 -27.99
N GLY A 24 1.28 -0.23 -27.96
CA GLY A 24 0.94 1.16 -28.33
C GLY A 24 0.23 1.99 -27.24
N VAL A 25 0.28 1.57 -25.97
CA VAL A 25 -0.28 2.35 -24.86
C VAL A 25 0.61 3.57 -24.55
N PRO A 26 0.05 4.80 -24.50
CA PRO A 26 0.84 5.99 -24.15
C PRO A 26 1.50 5.88 -22.78
N ARG A 27 2.77 6.30 -22.69
CA ARG A 27 3.56 6.31 -21.45
C ARG A 27 2.87 6.99 -20.27
N SER A 28 2.06 8.02 -20.53
CA SER A 28 1.29 8.75 -19.50
C SER A 28 0.21 7.88 -18.86
N ARG A 29 -0.53 7.09 -19.65
CA ARG A 29 -1.55 6.14 -19.13
C ARG A 29 -0.89 5.08 -18.26
N TRP A 30 0.27 4.59 -18.70
CA TRP A 30 1.03 3.63 -17.90
C TRP A 30 1.48 4.22 -16.56
N ARG A 31 2.10 5.42 -16.58
CA ARG A 31 2.53 6.10 -15.35
C ARG A 31 1.35 6.31 -14.40
N TRP A 32 0.20 6.70 -14.94
CA TRP A 32 -1.01 6.85 -14.15
C TRP A 32 -1.46 5.53 -13.52
N ALA A 33 -1.56 4.45 -14.30
CA ALA A 33 -1.95 3.13 -13.79
C ALA A 33 -0.98 2.59 -12.73
N TYR A 34 0.34 2.75 -12.93
CA TYR A 34 1.35 2.40 -11.93
C TYR A 34 1.16 3.19 -10.64
N ARG A 35 0.91 4.50 -10.74
CA ARG A 35 0.66 5.33 -9.56
C ARG A 35 -0.63 4.92 -8.85
N CYS A 36 -1.69 4.59 -9.56
CA CYS A 36 -2.90 4.01 -8.96
C CYS A 36 -2.57 2.72 -8.20
N TRP A 37 -1.82 1.80 -8.80
CA TRP A 37 -1.43 0.55 -8.16
C TRP A 37 -0.58 0.79 -6.91
N MET A 38 0.49 1.57 -6.99
CA MET A 38 1.35 1.88 -5.84
C MET A 38 0.59 2.59 -4.70
N THR A 39 -0.36 3.46 -5.03
CA THR A 39 -1.02 4.32 -4.03
C THR A 39 -2.27 3.69 -3.42
N ARG A 40 -2.96 2.78 -4.13
CA ARG A 40 -4.30 2.28 -3.78
C ARG A 40 -4.44 0.76 -3.75
N CYS A 41 -3.44 0.02 -4.23
CA CYS A 41 -3.49 -1.43 -4.10
C CYS A 41 -3.21 -1.81 -2.64
N ILE A 42 -4.04 -2.68 -2.06
CA ILE A 42 -3.97 -3.05 -0.66
C ILE A 42 -3.61 -4.52 -0.54
N PHE A 43 -2.76 -4.83 0.43
CA PHE A 43 -2.44 -6.21 0.77
C PHE A 43 -3.52 -6.81 1.68
N VAL A 44 -4.45 -7.56 1.09
CA VAL A 44 -5.60 -8.14 1.80
C VAL A 44 -5.27 -9.56 2.25
N ARG A 45 -5.30 -9.79 3.56
CA ARG A 45 -5.13 -11.13 4.15
C ARG A 45 -6.38 -11.98 3.87
N GLY A 46 -6.19 -13.21 3.41
CA GLY A 46 -7.29 -14.16 3.19
C GLY A 46 -7.98 -14.08 1.83
N LEU A 47 -7.57 -13.16 0.94
CA LEU A 47 -8.24 -12.92 -0.34
C LEU A 47 -7.85 -13.92 -1.44
N GLY A 48 -6.59 -14.35 -1.47
CA GLY A 48 -6.04 -15.21 -2.49
C GLY A 48 -6.45 -16.68 -2.37
N PRO A 49 -6.07 -17.51 -3.35
CA PRO A 49 -6.38 -18.95 -3.35
C PRO A 49 -5.95 -19.63 -2.04
N GLY A 50 -6.84 -20.44 -1.45
CA GLY A 50 -6.58 -21.12 -0.18
C GLY A 50 -6.43 -20.18 1.02
N GLY A 51 -6.91 -18.94 0.93
CA GLY A 51 -6.77 -17.94 2.00
C GLY A 51 -5.40 -17.26 2.06
N ALA A 52 -4.58 -17.40 1.01
CA ALA A 52 -3.32 -16.68 0.90
C ALA A 52 -3.57 -15.16 0.89
N PRO A 53 -2.66 -14.34 1.41
CA PRO A 53 -2.77 -12.89 1.25
C PRO A 53 -2.53 -12.50 -0.23
N ALA A 54 -3.19 -11.45 -0.69
CA ALA A 54 -3.06 -10.97 -2.07
C ALA A 54 -3.19 -9.45 -2.16
N TRP A 55 -2.54 -8.87 -3.17
CA TRP A 55 -2.69 -7.47 -3.55
C TRP A 55 -3.95 -7.29 -4.40
N ALA A 56 -4.80 -6.33 -4.04
CA ALA A 56 -6.00 -6.01 -4.81
C ALA A 56 -6.39 -4.52 -4.70
N PHE A 57 -7.06 -4.02 -5.73
CA PHE A 57 -7.87 -2.81 -5.61
C PHE A 57 -9.17 -3.17 -4.90
N VAL A 58 -9.39 -2.58 -3.73
CA VAL A 58 -10.60 -2.79 -2.94
C VAL A 58 -11.34 -1.45 -2.87
N PRO A 59 -12.37 -1.24 -3.73
CA PRO A 59 -13.12 0.01 -3.74
C PRO A 59 -13.64 0.35 -2.35
N VAL A 60 -13.68 1.65 -2.03
CA VAL A 60 -14.11 2.21 -0.73
C VAL A 60 -13.08 1.98 0.38
N VAL A 61 -12.52 0.78 0.52
CA VAL A 61 -11.46 0.51 1.51
C VAL A 61 -10.22 1.34 1.18
N ASP A 62 -9.86 1.44 -0.10
CA ASP A 62 -8.73 2.23 -0.61
C ASP A 62 -8.88 3.74 -0.48
N MET A 63 -10.05 4.23 -0.06
CA MET A 63 -10.31 5.64 0.25
C MET A 63 -9.94 6.01 1.68
N THR A 64 -9.66 5.03 2.54
CA THR A 64 -9.15 5.27 3.91
C THR A 64 -7.78 5.92 3.81
N ASN A 65 -7.56 7.04 4.51
CA ASN A 65 -6.25 7.69 4.51
C ASN A 65 -5.29 7.03 5.51
N CYS A 66 -3.99 7.24 5.28
CA CYS A 66 -2.96 6.86 6.23
C CYS A 66 -2.79 7.94 7.28
N ARG A 67 -2.85 7.55 8.56
CA ARG A 67 -2.35 8.39 9.66
C ARG A 67 -1.80 7.47 10.73
N TRP A 68 -0.76 7.96 11.40
CA TRP A 68 -0.23 7.29 12.57
C TRP A 68 -0.24 8.23 13.78
N ALA A 69 -0.68 7.72 14.92
CA ALA A 69 -0.43 8.33 16.22
C ALA A 69 -0.29 7.23 17.29
N PRO A 70 0.47 7.47 18.39
CA PRO A 70 0.58 6.49 19.46
C PRO A 70 -0.81 6.20 20.02
N GLY A 71 -1.20 4.91 20.09
CA GLY A 71 -2.52 4.50 20.57
C GLY A 71 -3.68 4.71 19.59
N ALA A 72 -3.42 5.18 18.36
CA ALA A 72 -4.46 5.34 17.35
C ALA A 72 -5.11 3.99 16.95
N PRO A 73 -6.40 4.02 16.58
CA PRO A 73 -7.07 2.92 15.90
C PRO A 73 -6.22 2.30 14.80
N ARG A 74 -5.90 1.01 14.92
CA ARG A 74 -5.25 0.25 13.84
C ARG A 74 -6.33 -0.37 12.97
N SER A 75 -6.96 0.43 12.12
CA SER A 75 -7.82 -0.11 11.07
C SER A 75 -6.96 -0.98 10.14
N ARG A 76 -7.47 -2.13 9.72
CA ARG A 76 -6.76 -3.02 8.77
C ARG A 76 -7.73 -3.64 7.79
N ALA A 77 -7.31 -3.71 6.53
CA ALA A 77 -8.01 -4.52 5.53
C ALA A 77 -7.89 -6.02 5.84
N ALA A 78 -9.01 -6.73 5.88
CA ALA A 78 -9.08 -8.18 6.04
C ALA A 78 -10.18 -8.77 5.15
N PHE A 79 -10.01 -10.01 4.69
CA PHE A 79 -11.07 -10.74 4.02
C PHE A 79 -12.02 -11.37 5.06
N ASP A 80 -13.32 -11.15 4.89
CA ASP A 80 -14.38 -11.65 5.76
C ASP A 80 -15.36 -12.51 4.97
N GLY A 81 -14.95 -13.76 4.69
CA GLY A 81 -15.82 -14.83 4.19
C GLY A 81 -16.54 -14.59 2.85
N GLY A 82 -16.24 -13.49 2.16
CA GLY A 82 -16.93 -13.08 0.93
C GLY A 82 -16.63 -11.65 0.48
N ALA A 83 -16.13 -10.78 1.37
CA ALA A 83 -15.73 -9.42 1.02
C ALA A 83 -14.43 -8.99 1.72
N ALA A 84 -13.65 -8.13 1.07
CA ALA A 84 -12.61 -7.37 1.75
C ALA A 84 -13.27 -6.25 2.56
N ALA A 85 -12.91 -6.12 3.83
CA ALA A 85 -13.47 -5.16 4.76
C ALA A 85 -12.37 -4.44 5.55
N MET A 86 -12.58 -3.15 5.82
CA MET A 86 -11.77 -2.41 6.79
C MET A 86 -12.27 -2.73 8.20
N ARG A 87 -11.42 -3.30 9.04
CA ARG A 87 -11.76 -3.59 10.45
C ARG A 87 -11.07 -2.60 11.36
N THR A 88 -11.86 -1.82 12.10
CA THR A 88 -11.37 -0.85 13.09
C THR A 88 -11.67 -1.38 14.50
N PRO A 89 -10.68 -1.97 15.20
CA PRO A 89 -10.91 -2.66 16.48
C PRO A 89 -11.21 -1.71 17.66
N THR A 90 -11.00 -0.41 17.47
CA THR A 90 -11.21 0.63 18.47
C THR A 90 -12.39 1.53 18.06
N PRO A 91 -13.19 2.04 19.01
CA PRO A 91 -14.25 2.98 18.70
C PRO A 91 -13.72 4.22 17.96
N VAL A 92 -14.50 4.69 16.97
CA VAL A 92 -14.26 5.95 16.27
C VAL A 92 -15.48 6.84 16.55
N ALA A 93 -15.25 8.07 16.99
CA ALA A 93 -16.34 9.01 17.25
C ALA A 93 -17.07 9.37 15.95
N ALA A 94 -18.34 9.76 16.07
CA ALA A 94 -19.03 10.40 14.95
C ALA A 94 -18.21 11.60 14.45
N ASP A 95 -18.19 11.80 13.13
CA ASP A 95 -17.45 12.86 12.44
C ASP A 95 -15.91 12.77 12.51
N ALA A 96 -15.35 11.74 13.16
CA ALA A 96 -13.92 11.47 13.10
C ALA A 96 -13.56 10.66 11.83
N GLU A 97 -12.41 11.00 11.24
CA GLU A 97 -11.86 10.27 10.11
C GLU A 97 -11.41 8.85 10.52
N VAL A 98 -11.85 7.84 9.76
CA VAL A 98 -11.29 6.50 9.86
C VAL A 98 -9.97 6.47 9.10
N VAL A 99 -8.91 6.05 9.78
CA VAL A 99 -7.55 6.02 9.24
C VAL A 99 -6.95 4.62 9.40
N GLU A 100 -5.99 4.29 8.54
CA GLU A 100 -5.16 3.09 8.60
C GLU A 100 -3.67 3.48 8.75
N ASN A 101 -2.83 2.52 9.17
CA ASN A 101 -1.38 2.65 9.04
C ASN A 101 -0.89 1.67 7.97
N TYR A 102 -0.33 2.17 6.87
CA TYR A 102 0.18 1.32 5.80
C TYR A 102 1.52 0.65 6.17
N GLY A 103 2.18 1.11 7.25
CA GLY A 103 3.32 0.45 7.89
C GLY A 103 4.66 0.67 7.19
N TRP A 104 4.85 1.84 6.56
CA TRP A 104 6.02 2.19 5.75
C TRP A 104 6.82 3.36 6.36
N THR A 105 8.04 3.60 5.88
CA THR A 105 8.89 4.75 6.25
C THR A 105 8.43 6.03 5.53
N ASN A 106 8.88 7.22 5.92
CA ASN A 106 8.54 8.44 5.16
C ASN A 106 9.15 8.47 3.77
N PHE A 107 10.33 7.89 3.60
CA PHE A 107 10.91 7.73 2.27
C PHE A 107 9.98 6.91 1.36
N ASP A 108 9.49 5.78 1.87
CA ASP A 108 8.58 4.91 1.14
C ASP A 108 7.22 5.59 0.89
N TYR A 109 6.65 6.30 1.88
CA TYR A 109 5.43 7.10 1.71
C TYR A 109 5.59 8.17 0.63
N PHE A 110 6.72 8.87 0.61
CA PHE A 110 6.96 9.91 -0.39
C PHE A 110 7.09 9.33 -1.80
N VAL A 111 7.90 8.28 -1.96
CA VAL A 111 8.19 7.70 -3.29
C VAL A 111 6.97 6.97 -3.88
N ALA A 112 6.23 6.24 -3.06
CA ALA A 112 5.11 5.42 -3.51
C ALA A 112 3.75 6.10 -3.41
N HIS A 113 3.50 6.81 -2.30
CA HIS A 113 2.18 7.38 -2.00
C HIS A 113 2.08 8.89 -2.21
N GLY A 114 3.22 9.58 -2.36
CA GLY A 114 3.26 11.02 -2.63
C GLY A 114 2.97 11.93 -1.43
N PHE A 115 3.11 11.42 -0.20
CA PHE A 115 2.95 12.20 1.04
C PHE A 115 4.01 11.81 2.09
N VAL A 116 4.07 12.57 3.19
CA VAL A 116 4.87 12.26 4.40
C VAL A 116 4.00 12.36 5.64
N LEU A 117 4.31 11.61 6.70
CA LEU A 117 3.57 11.61 7.96
C LEU A 117 4.31 12.41 9.05
N PRO A 118 3.66 13.42 9.65
CA PRO A 118 4.08 14.04 10.90
C PRO A 118 3.27 13.49 12.10
N PRO A 119 3.90 12.91 13.15
CA PRO A 119 5.33 12.68 13.32
C PRO A 119 5.85 11.42 12.58
N PRO A 120 7.16 11.37 12.23
CA PRO A 120 7.82 10.24 11.59
C PRO A 120 8.02 9.08 12.58
N PHE A 121 7.05 8.17 12.71
CA PHE A 121 7.12 7.15 13.77
C PHE A 121 7.91 5.89 13.40
N ASP A 122 7.83 5.46 12.14
CA ASP A 122 8.53 4.27 11.62
C ASP A 122 9.59 4.69 10.57
N ASP A 123 10.17 5.88 10.73
CA ASP A 123 11.11 6.43 9.75
C ASP A 123 12.53 5.89 9.98
N ASP A 124 13.24 5.62 8.90
CA ASP A 124 14.58 5.06 8.93
C ASP A 124 15.52 5.73 7.91
N ALA A 125 16.81 5.42 8.03
CA ALA A 125 17.82 5.85 7.08
C ALA A 125 18.75 4.69 6.76
N VAL A 126 18.98 4.44 5.47
CA VAL A 126 19.91 3.40 5.02
C VAL A 126 21.31 4.00 4.94
N VAL A 127 22.23 3.46 5.75
CA VAL A 127 23.67 3.76 5.65
C VAL A 127 24.31 2.73 4.71
N ALA A 128 24.64 3.15 3.49
CA ALA A 128 25.39 2.31 2.56
C ALA A 128 26.81 2.09 3.09
N ARG A 129 27.26 0.83 3.15
CA ARG A 129 28.68 0.55 3.45
C ARG A 129 29.55 1.05 2.30
N PRO A 130 30.70 1.68 2.57
CA PRO A 130 31.65 2.03 1.51
C PRO A 130 32.03 0.77 0.74
N VAL A 131 31.96 0.85 -0.59
CA VAL A 131 32.56 -0.17 -1.46
C VAL A 131 34.05 0.12 -1.47
N GLY A 132 34.82 -0.72 -0.78
CA GLY A 132 36.29 -0.72 -0.83
C GLY A 132 36.80 -1.52 -2.02
#